data_AF-M3VDW7-F1
#
_entry.id   AF-M3VDW7-F1
#
_cell.length_a   1.000
_cell.length_b   1.000
_cell.length_c   1.000
_cell.angle_alpha   90.00
_cell.angle_beta   90.00
_cell.angle_gamma   90.00
#
_symmetry.space_group_name_H-M   'P 1'
#
loop_
_entity.id
_entity.type
_entity.pdbx_description
1 polymer ?
#
loop_
_entity_poly.entity_id
_entity_poly.type
_entity_poly.pdbx_seq_one_letter_code
_entity_poly.pdbx_strand_id
1 'polypeptide(L)'
;MADEIDNERVEQIRKLLDAEGEAAVQHRFGEEELNSEEFRIAQRQRQQARARHQAAAEKRVREAEASEADRAAAVDREQARKEQATEQREAEATTAAQDRGQSSAGQQGRSGAQADRTDAQRGPDRARQAQERVAAVRRDLAEGDRHRHEKELAGSQGRGQGR
;
A
#
# COMPACT_ATOMS: atom_id res chain seq x y z
N MET A 1 17.89 11.93 -51.56
CA MET A 1 16.85 10.92 -51.29
C MET A 1 16.65 10.98 -49.79
N ALA A 2 15.46 11.33 -49.31
CA ALA A 2 15.18 11.25 -47.89
C ALA A 2 15.07 9.76 -47.57
N ASP A 3 15.94 9.24 -46.71
CA ASP A 3 15.74 7.93 -46.10
C ASP A 3 14.42 8.02 -45.32
N GLU A 4 13.36 7.48 -45.91
CA GLU A 4 12.06 7.42 -45.26
C GLU A 4 12.19 6.49 -44.05
N ILE A 5 12.00 7.05 -42.85
CA ILE A 5 11.99 6.29 -41.60
C ILE A 5 10.97 5.16 -41.71
N ASP A 6 11.45 3.92 -41.68
CA ASP A 6 10.60 2.75 -41.67
C ASP A 6 10.02 2.53 -40.26
N ASN A 7 8.77 2.96 -40.07
CA ASN A 7 8.07 2.81 -38.80
C ASN A 7 7.90 1.34 -38.38
N GLU A 8 7.79 0.40 -39.33
CA GLU A 8 7.70 -1.02 -39.01
C GLU A 8 9.04 -1.52 -38.44
N ARG A 9 10.14 -1.06 -39.04
CA ARG A 9 11.50 -1.35 -38.56
C ARG A 9 11.75 -0.79 -37.17
N VAL A 10 11.33 0.46 -36.91
CA VAL A 10 11.38 1.08 -35.58
C VAL A 10 10.63 0.24 -34.54
N GLU A 11 9.44 -0.29 -34.88
CA GLU A 11 8.70 -1.16 -33.96
C GLU A 11 9.41 -2.49 -33.68
N GLN A 12 10.02 -3.10 -34.70
CA GLN A 12 10.76 -4.35 -34.55
C GLN A 12 12.01 -4.16 -33.66
N ILE A 13 12.76 -3.07 -33.88
CA ILE A 13 13.90 -2.70 -33.04
C ILE A 13 13.43 -2.45 -31.61
N ARG A 14 12.33 -1.71 -31.41
CA ARG A 14 11.79 -1.44 -30.07
C ARG A 14 11.42 -2.73 -29.33
N LYS A 15 10.75 -3.67 -30.01
CA LYS A 15 10.38 -4.98 -29.44
C LYS A 15 11.62 -5.76 -28.99
N LEU A 16 12.68 -5.78 -29.79
CA LEU A 16 13.94 -6.45 -29.42
C LEU A 16 14.65 -5.74 -28.26
N LEU A 17 14.68 -4.41 -28.26
CA LEU A 17 15.27 -3.61 -27.17
C LEU A 17 14.56 -3.82 -25.83
N ASP A 18 13.26 -4.08 -25.87
CA ASP A 18 12.46 -4.35 -24.67
C ASP A 18 12.59 -5.80 -24.19
N ALA A 19 12.72 -6.77 -25.10
CA ALA A 19 12.82 -8.18 -24.76
C ALA A 19 14.24 -8.64 -24.39
N GLU A 20 15.24 -8.25 -25.19
CA GLU A 20 16.57 -8.87 -25.20
C GLU A 20 17.72 -7.83 -25.19
N GLY A 21 17.45 -6.57 -25.57
CA GLY A 21 18.41 -5.47 -25.50
C GLY A 21 19.20 -5.23 -26.79
N GLU A 22 20.23 -4.38 -26.71
CA GLU A 22 20.95 -3.85 -27.88
C GLU A 22 21.72 -4.94 -28.63
N ALA A 23 22.25 -5.95 -27.93
CA ALA A 23 22.95 -7.08 -28.55
C ALA A 23 22.05 -7.90 -29.49
N ALA A 24 20.76 -8.03 -29.19
CA ALA A 24 19.80 -8.73 -30.05
C ALA A 24 19.47 -7.92 -31.31
N VAL A 25 19.45 -6.59 -31.20
CA VAL A 25 19.31 -5.70 -32.36
C VAL A 25 20.54 -5.81 -33.25
N GLN A 26 21.74 -5.74 -32.67
CA GLN A 26 23.01 -5.91 -33.38
C GLN A 26 23.09 -7.25 -34.11
N HIS A 27 22.69 -8.34 -33.45
CA HIS A 27 22.70 -9.67 -34.05
C HIS A 27 21.70 -9.82 -35.21
N ARG A 28 20.52 -9.18 -35.12
CA ARG A 28 19.45 -9.33 -36.11
C ARG A 28 19.57 -8.37 -37.30
N PHE A 29 20.00 -7.14 -37.06
CA PHE A 29 20.05 -6.07 -38.06
C PHE A 29 21.47 -5.62 -38.41
N GLY A 30 22.48 -6.06 -37.66
CA GLY A 30 23.89 -5.67 -37.86
C GLY A 30 24.34 -4.53 -36.94
N GLU A 31 25.65 -4.34 -36.84
CA GLU A 31 26.26 -3.24 -36.06
C GLU A 31 25.90 -1.85 -36.59
N GLU A 32 25.71 -1.73 -37.90
CA GLU A 32 25.35 -0.47 -38.54
C GLU A 32 24.00 0.06 -38.04
N GLU A 33 23.10 -0.84 -37.63
CA GLU A 33 21.78 -0.48 -37.13
C GLU A 33 21.83 0.21 -35.78
N LEU A 34 22.86 -0.03 -34.95
CA LEU A 34 23.00 0.68 -33.68
C LEU A 34 23.23 2.19 -33.88
N ASN A 35 23.68 2.58 -35.09
CA ASN A 35 23.88 3.96 -35.47
C ASN A 35 22.75 4.53 -36.35
N SER A 36 21.72 3.73 -36.69
CA SER A 36 20.61 4.15 -37.54
C SER A 36 19.68 5.16 -36.85
N GLU A 37 18.95 5.94 -37.63
CA GLU A 37 17.95 6.87 -37.08
C GLU A 37 16.78 6.10 -36.45
N GLU A 38 16.41 4.95 -37.01
CA GLU A 38 15.36 4.06 -36.53
C GLU A 38 15.66 3.53 -35.13
N PHE A 39 16.91 3.13 -34.89
CA PHE A 39 17.35 2.69 -33.58
C PHE A 39 17.29 3.82 -32.55
N ARG A 40 17.77 5.02 -32.91
CA ARG A 40 17.69 6.20 -32.02
C ARG A 40 16.24 6.57 -31.70
N ILE A 41 15.34 6.47 -32.67
CA ILE A 41 13.91 6.70 -32.47
C ILE A 41 13.33 5.64 -31.53
N ALA A 42 13.59 4.36 -31.78
CA ALA A 42 13.13 3.26 -30.94
C ALA A 42 13.63 3.38 -29.48
N GLN A 43 14.90 3.72 -29.31
CA GLN A 43 15.52 3.93 -27.99
C GLN A 43 14.87 5.11 -27.26
N ARG A 44 14.63 6.23 -27.96
CA ARG A 44 13.93 7.41 -27.39
C ARG A 44 12.50 7.09 -26.99
N GLN A 45 11.75 6.38 -27.83
CA GLN A 45 10.37 5.96 -27.52
C GLN A 45 10.33 5.06 -26.28
N ARG A 46 11.28 4.12 -26.16
CA ARG A 46 11.41 3.26 -24.98
C ARG A 46 11.69 4.06 -23.71
N GLN A 47 12.62 5.01 -23.75
CA GLN A 47 12.90 5.88 -22.61
C GLN A 47 11.67 6.69 -22.20
N GLN A 48 10.93 7.25 -23.16
CA GLN A 48 9.68 7.97 -22.89
C GLN A 48 8.60 7.06 -22.29
N ALA A 49 8.44 5.84 -22.79
CA ALA A 49 7.50 4.86 -22.25
C ALA A 49 7.86 4.51 -20.80
N ARG A 50 9.14 4.26 -20.50
CA ARG A 50 9.62 4.01 -19.14
C ARG A 50 9.37 5.18 -18.20
N ALA A 51 9.67 6.40 -18.63
CA ALA A 51 9.41 7.60 -17.84
C ALA A 51 7.91 7.77 -17.54
N ARG A 52 7.03 7.50 -18.51
CA ARG A 52 5.57 7.53 -18.30
C ARG A 52 5.10 6.46 -17.32
N HIS A 53 5.65 5.24 -17.41
CA HIS A 53 5.33 4.18 -16.47
C HIS A 53 5.80 4.50 -15.04
N GLN A 54 7.00 5.06 -14.90
CA GLN A 54 7.51 5.52 -13.60
C GLN A 54 6.66 6.64 -13.02
N ALA A 55 6.35 7.68 -13.80
CA ALA A 55 5.48 8.77 -13.36
C ALA A 55 4.08 8.27 -12.96
N ALA A 56 3.52 7.30 -13.68
CA ALA A 56 2.25 6.69 -13.32
C ALA A 56 2.35 5.85 -12.03
N ALA A 57 3.46 5.14 -11.81
CA ALA A 57 3.71 4.40 -10.58
C ALA A 57 3.88 5.35 -9.38
N GLU A 58 4.68 6.41 -9.51
CA GLU A 58 4.86 7.44 -8.49
C GLU A 58 3.54 8.13 -8.14
N LYS A 59 2.70 8.44 -9.15
CA LYS A 59 1.37 8.98 -8.92
C LYS A 59 0.51 8.05 -8.06
N ARG A 60 0.53 6.74 -8.35
CA ARG A 60 -0.21 5.75 -7.55
C ARG A 60 0.32 5.63 -6.13
N VAL A 61 1.64 5.70 -5.94
CA VAL A 61 2.25 5.71 -4.60
C VAL A 61 1.79 6.95 -3.83
N ARG A 62 1.86 8.14 -4.44
CA ARG A 62 1.40 9.39 -3.80
C ARG A 62 -0.09 9.38 -3.47
N GLU A 63 -0.94 8.84 -4.34
CA GLU A 63 -2.37 8.68 -4.07
C GLU A 63 -2.64 7.69 -2.92
N ALA A 64 -1.86 6.62 -2.81
CA ALA A 64 -1.94 5.68 -1.71
C ALA A 64 -1.49 6.32 -0.38
N GLU A 65 -0.37 7.06 -0.38
CA GLU A 65 0.12 7.81 0.79
C GLU A 65 -0.88 8.87 1.26
N ALA A 66 -1.50 9.61 0.32
CA ALA A 66 -2.55 10.57 0.65
C ALA A 66 -3.77 9.89 1.31
N SER A 67 -4.19 8.74 0.75
CA SER A 67 -5.30 7.96 1.30
C SER A 67 -4.99 7.38 2.69
N GLU A 68 -3.72 7.05 2.96
CA GLU A 68 -3.27 6.60 4.28
C GLU A 68 -3.26 7.75 5.29
N ALA A 69 -2.78 8.93 4.90
CA ALA A 69 -2.84 10.13 5.74
C ALA A 69 -4.29 10.51 6.11
N ASP A 70 -5.22 10.45 5.15
CA ASP A 70 -6.64 10.70 5.41
C ASP A 70 -7.25 9.67 6.38
N ARG A 71 -6.85 8.39 6.27
CA ARG A 71 -7.28 7.35 7.22
C ARG A 71 -6.71 7.58 8.61
N ALA A 72 -5.44 7.95 8.74
CA ALA A 72 -4.83 8.28 10.02
C ALA A 72 -5.56 9.46 10.68
N ALA A 73 -5.82 10.53 9.92
CA ALA A 73 -6.57 11.70 10.41
C ALA A 73 -8.04 11.37 10.79
N ALA A 74 -8.64 10.34 10.18
CA ALA A 74 -9.96 9.87 10.58
C ALA A 74 -9.92 9.07 11.89
N VAL A 75 -8.88 8.24 12.09
CA VAL A 75 -8.66 7.49 13.34
C VAL A 75 -8.41 8.45 14.51
N ASP A 76 -7.58 9.47 14.33
CA ASP A 76 -7.29 10.48 15.36
C ASP A 76 -8.58 11.22 15.77
N ARG A 77 -9.43 11.60 14.80
CA ARG A 77 -10.73 12.21 15.08
C ARG A 77 -11.68 11.28 15.84
N GLU A 78 -11.65 9.98 15.55
CA GLU A 78 -12.46 9.00 16.27
C GLU A 78 -11.96 8.81 17.71
N GLN A 79 -10.64 8.79 17.93
CA GLN A 79 -10.05 8.74 19.27
C GLN A 79 -10.40 9.99 20.09
N ALA A 80 -10.21 11.19 19.52
CA ALA A 80 -10.56 12.44 20.20
C ALA A 80 -12.04 12.49 20.61
N ARG A 81 -12.96 11.98 19.77
CA ARG A 81 -14.38 11.86 20.12
C ARG A 81 -14.64 10.87 21.26
N LYS A 82 -13.92 9.75 21.31
CA LYS A 82 -14.04 8.78 22.39
C LYS A 82 -13.52 9.34 23.71
N GLU A 83 -12.41 10.07 23.68
CA GLU A 83 -11.84 10.75 24.84
C GLU A 83 -12.82 11.80 25.38
N GLN A 84 -13.37 12.67 24.52
CA GLN A 84 -14.41 13.63 24.93
C GLN A 84 -15.67 12.97 25.50
N ALA A 85 -16.12 11.85 24.92
CA ALA A 85 -17.26 11.10 25.45
C ALA A 85 -16.95 10.46 26.81
N THR A 86 -15.69 10.10 27.06
CA THR A 86 -15.24 9.56 28.34
C THR A 86 -15.16 10.67 29.39
N GLU A 87 -14.56 11.82 29.06
CA GLU A 87 -14.53 13.00 29.93
C GLU A 87 -15.93 13.52 30.26
N GLN A 88 -16.86 13.53 29.31
CA GLN A 88 -18.26 13.92 29.57
C GLN A 88 -18.95 12.95 30.53
N ARG A 89 -18.72 11.64 30.39
CA ARG A 89 -19.27 10.63 31.32
C ARG A 89 -18.64 10.75 32.71
N GLU A 90 -17.35 11.01 32.80
CA GLU A 90 -16.68 11.25 34.08
C GLU A 90 -17.17 12.53 34.73
N ALA A 91 -17.35 13.62 33.96
CA ALA A 91 -17.93 14.86 34.43
C ALA A 91 -19.38 14.65 34.92
N GLU A 92 -20.24 14.01 34.14
CA GLU A 92 -21.62 13.68 34.53
C GLU A 92 -21.66 12.76 35.76
N ALA A 93 -20.77 11.75 35.85
CA ALA A 93 -20.67 10.89 37.01
C ALA A 93 -20.22 11.67 38.26
N THR A 94 -19.31 12.62 38.11
CA THR A 94 -18.81 13.46 39.20
C THR A 94 -19.88 14.48 39.64
N THR A 95 -20.61 15.09 38.71
CA THR A 95 -21.76 15.97 39.01
C THR A 95 -22.88 15.18 39.68
N ALA A 96 -23.22 13.99 39.19
CA ALA A 96 -24.21 13.11 39.82
C ALA A 96 -23.77 12.62 41.21
N ALA A 97 -22.47 12.43 41.44
CA ALA A 97 -21.93 12.10 42.75
C ALA A 97 -21.97 13.30 43.72
N GLN A 98 -21.73 14.53 43.23
CA GLN A 98 -21.87 15.76 44.03
C GLN A 98 -23.33 16.07 44.37
N ASP A 99 -24.25 15.86 43.43
CA ASP A 99 -25.70 16.04 43.63
C ASP A 99 -26.25 15.04 44.67
N ARG A 100 -25.78 13.78 44.62
CA ARG A 100 -26.04 12.79 45.68
C ARG A 100 -25.35 13.15 46.99
N GLY A 101 -24.15 13.74 46.97
CA GLY A 101 -23.44 14.22 48.16
C GLY A 101 -24.20 15.30 48.91
N GLN A 102 -24.79 16.27 48.20
CA GLN A 102 -25.65 17.31 48.79
C GLN A 102 -27.00 16.76 49.27
N SER A 103 -27.52 15.72 48.62
CA SER A 103 -28.75 15.04 49.03
C SER A 103 -28.54 14.07 50.21
N SER A 104 -27.31 13.58 50.42
CA SER A 104 -26.98 12.54 51.41
C SER A 104 -26.79 13.02 52.86
N ALA A 105 -26.99 14.31 53.14
CA ALA A 105 -27.27 14.75 54.51
C ALA A 105 -28.67 14.28 55.00
N GLY A 106 -29.50 13.75 54.10
CA GLY A 106 -30.79 13.16 54.40
C GLY A 106 -30.95 11.77 53.79
N GLN A 107 -31.15 10.78 54.66
CA GLN A 107 -31.79 9.50 54.38
C GLN A 107 -30.96 8.36 53.74
N GLN A 108 -30.74 7.37 54.61
CA GLN A 108 -30.49 5.97 54.33
C GLN A 108 -31.45 5.43 53.24
N GLY A 109 -30.93 4.65 52.29
CA GLY A 109 -31.79 3.87 51.40
C GLY A 109 -31.04 3.16 50.29
N ARG A 110 -30.85 1.85 50.46
CA ARG A 110 -30.54 0.80 49.45
C ARG A 110 -30.67 1.23 47.98
N SER A 111 -29.66 0.89 47.17
CA SER A 111 -29.75 0.06 45.94
C SER A 111 -28.61 0.38 44.96
N GLY A 112 -28.07 -0.64 44.29
CA GLY A 112 -27.34 -0.41 43.03
C GLY A 112 -25.99 -1.10 42.83
N ALA A 113 -25.75 -2.28 43.39
CA ALA A 113 -24.56 -3.08 43.04
C ALA A 113 -24.89 -4.04 41.87
N GLN A 114 -25.15 -3.52 40.66
CA GLN A 114 -25.28 -4.39 39.48
C GLN A 114 -25.15 -3.65 38.14
N ALA A 115 -23.99 -3.05 37.84
CA ALA A 115 -23.71 -2.53 36.49
C ALA A 115 -22.25 -2.65 36.03
N ASP A 116 -21.39 -3.38 36.75
CA ASP A 116 -19.93 -3.26 36.60
C ASP A 116 -19.23 -4.54 36.06
N ARG A 117 -19.92 -5.36 35.25
CA ARG A 117 -19.30 -6.60 34.71
C ARG A 117 -19.36 -6.79 33.20
N THR A 118 -19.90 -5.84 32.45
CA THR A 118 -20.10 -6.03 31.00
C THR A 118 -19.03 -5.36 30.14
N ASP A 119 -18.24 -4.42 30.67
CA ASP A 119 -17.25 -3.67 29.86
C ASP A 119 -15.84 -4.31 29.86
N ALA A 120 -15.46 -5.01 30.93
CA ALA A 120 -14.13 -5.62 31.05
C ALA A 120 -13.91 -6.84 30.12
N GLN A 121 -14.96 -7.40 29.52
CA GLN A 121 -14.85 -8.56 28.61
C GLN A 121 -14.77 -8.18 27.13
N ARG A 122 -15.03 -6.92 26.73
CA ARG A 122 -15.03 -6.53 25.30
C ARG A 122 -13.68 -5.97 24.82
N GLY A 123 -12.79 -5.61 25.74
CA GLY A 123 -11.43 -5.10 25.48
C GLY A 123 -10.40 -6.12 24.96
N PRO A 124 -10.26 -7.34 25.55
CA PRO A 124 -9.21 -8.27 25.14
C PRO A 124 -9.47 -8.91 23.77
N ASP A 125 -10.73 -9.09 23.38
CA ASP A 125 -11.10 -9.66 22.07
C ASP A 125 -10.82 -8.71 20.91
N ARG A 126 -11.00 -7.39 21.10
CA ARG A 126 -10.70 -6.40 20.05
C ARG A 126 -9.19 -6.26 19.80
N ALA A 127 -8.39 -6.32 20.85
CA ALA A 127 -6.92 -6.29 20.74
C ALA A 127 -6.39 -7.56 20.06
N ARG A 128 -6.93 -8.74 20.39
CA ARG A 128 -6.61 -10.00 19.69
C ARG A 128 -7.00 -9.97 18.22
N GLN A 129 -8.20 -9.51 17.90
CA GLN A 129 -8.64 -9.40 16.51
C GLN A 129 -7.80 -8.41 15.68
N ALA A 130 -7.33 -7.33 16.30
CA ALA A 130 -6.41 -6.39 15.63
C ALA A 130 -5.04 -7.05 15.38
N GLN A 131 -4.50 -7.79 16.35
CA GLN A 131 -3.24 -8.51 16.20
C GLN A 131 -3.33 -9.65 15.17
N GLU A 132 -4.43 -10.40 15.11
CA GLU A 132 -4.67 -11.43 14.10
C GLU A 132 -4.76 -10.84 12.69
N ARG A 133 -5.40 -9.68 12.53
CA ARG A 133 -5.44 -8.98 11.23
C ARG A 133 -4.06 -8.50 10.79
N VAL A 134 -3.26 -7.96 11.71
CA VAL A 134 -1.88 -7.53 11.41
C VAL A 134 -0.99 -8.73 11.08
N ALA A 135 -1.15 -9.86 11.77
CA ALA A 135 -0.43 -11.09 11.47
C ALA A 135 -0.82 -11.67 10.11
N ALA A 136 -2.11 -11.63 9.75
CA ALA A 136 -2.59 -12.06 8.44
C ALA A 136 -2.02 -11.20 7.30
N VAL A 137 -2.01 -9.87 7.44
CA VAL A 137 -1.43 -8.96 6.45
C VAL A 137 0.08 -9.19 6.31
N ARG A 138 0.82 -9.39 7.42
CA ARG A 138 2.26 -9.72 7.35
C ARG A 138 2.52 -11.05 6.67
N ARG A 139 1.65 -12.03 6.85
CA ARG A 139 1.74 -13.34 6.20
C ARG A 139 1.46 -13.23 4.70
N ASP A 140 0.42 -12.51 4.30
CA ASP A 140 0.08 -12.27 2.90
C ASP A 140 1.19 -11.48 2.18
N LEU A 141 1.80 -10.49 2.84
CA LEU A 141 2.97 -9.78 2.29
C LEU A 141 4.17 -10.72 2.15
N ALA A 142 4.47 -11.55 3.16
CA ALA A 142 5.59 -12.49 3.10
C ALA A 142 5.37 -13.59 2.06
N GLU A 143 4.14 -14.08 1.87
CA GLU A 143 3.78 -15.06 0.83
C GLU A 143 3.81 -14.43 -0.56
N GLY A 144 3.34 -13.18 -0.70
CA GLY A 144 3.46 -12.41 -1.94
C GLY A 144 4.91 -12.13 -2.35
N ASP A 145 5.80 -11.87 -1.39
CA ASP A 145 7.24 -11.70 -1.64
C ASP A 145 7.94 -13.03 -1.96
N ARG A 146 7.58 -14.13 -1.30
CA ARG A 146 8.07 -15.47 -1.65
C ARG A 146 7.67 -15.88 -3.06
N HIS A 147 6.42 -15.64 -3.45
CA HIS A 147 5.94 -15.91 -4.82
C HIS A 147 6.63 -15.04 -5.87
N ARG A 148 7.04 -13.81 -5.51
CA ARG A 148 7.83 -12.94 -6.39
C ARG A 148 9.25 -13.47 -6.55
N HIS A 149 9.88 -13.83 -5.43
CA HIS A 149 11.24 -14.38 -5.39
C HIS A 149 11.33 -15.76 -6.06
N GLU A 150 10.32 -16.63 -5.91
CA GLU A 150 10.24 -17.92 -6.61
C GLU A 150 10.00 -17.74 -8.12
N LYS A 151 9.23 -16.73 -8.56
CA LYS A 151 9.10 -16.41 -9.99
C LYS A 151 10.40 -15.85 -10.57
N GLU A 152 11.16 -15.07 -9.82
CA GLU A 152 12.48 -14.58 -10.25
C GLU A 152 13.53 -15.71 -10.27
N LEU A 153 13.49 -16.64 -9.32
CA LEU A 153 14.34 -17.84 -9.30
C LEU A 153 13.97 -18.83 -10.41
N ALA A 154 12.68 -19.10 -10.65
CA ALA A 154 12.22 -19.95 -11.74
C ALA A 154 12.47 -19.31 -13.13
N GLY A 155 12.35 -17.98 -13.24
CA GLY A 155 12.68 -17.22 -14.45
C GLY A 155 14.17 -17.11 -14.74
N SER A 156 15.03 -17.26 -13.72
CA SER A 156 16.49 -17.28 -13.87
C SER A 156 17.08 -18.67 -14.09
N GLN A 157 16.43 -19.74 -13.65
CA GLN A 157 16.83 -21.12 -13.98
C GLN A 157 16.43 -21.59 -15.39
N GLY A 158 15.46 -20.92 -16.04
CA GLY A 158 15.02 -21.26 -17.41
C GLY A 158 15.96 -20.83 -18.55
N ARG A 159 17.06 -20.10 -18.26
CA ARG A 159 17.98 -19.57 -19.29
C ARG A 159 19.45 -20.00 -19.10
N GLY A 160 19.68 -21.15 -18.47
CA GLY A 160 21.04 -21.64 -18.24
C GLY A 160 21.13 -23.16 -18.25
N GLN A 161 21.09 -23.75 -19.44
CA GLN A 161 21.73 -25.02 -19.87
C GLN A 161 20.86 -25.77 -20.89
N GLY A 162 20.93 -25.33 -22.15
CA GLY A 162 20.69 -26.19 -23.31
C GLY A 162 22.03 -26.32 -24.03
N ARG A 163 22.56 -27.54 -24.04
CA ARG A 163 23.73 -27.93 -24.85
C ARG A 163 23.48 -27.74 -26.34
#